data_AF-A0A1J4UPH8-F1
#
_entry.id   AF-A0A1J4UPH8-F1
#
_cell.length_a   1.000
_cell.length_b   1.000
_cell.length_c   1.000
_cell.angle_alpha   90.00
_cell.angle_beta   90.00
_cell.angle_gamma   90.00
#
_symmetry.space_group_name_H-M   'P 1'
#
loop_
_entity.id
_entity.type
_entity.pdbx_description
1 polymer ?
#
loop_
_entity_poly.entity_id
_entity_poly.type
_entity_poly.pdbx_seq_one_letter_code
_entity_poly.pdbx_strand_id
1 'polypeptide(L)'
;MNAEPDIESHGDEDIFAGYVPAKALRVNFNYLFFPGLILHELAHYLACIVLGSKVYGVTFWSPKGGVVVHHRVRPSSAVLISLAPFFLNNLLAFYFITAAIDGYGVWALISWWLAFSLAIYSLPSMHDLRMSMNSLDRSLHLRRKQGVLGLLAALVWYPVAFVLYYLFLTPLLVFARNRTLRIAWFFIFFWIVESGVFSAAV
;
A
#
# COMPACT_ATOMS: atom_id res chain seq x y z
N MET A 1 -21.13 2.59 -23.60
CA MET A 1 -20.73 3.70 -22.72
C MET A 1 -19.23 3.57 -22.52
N ASN A 2 -18.45 4.27 -23.34
CA ASN A 2 -16.99 4.15 -23.36
C ASN A 2 -16.42 4.92 -22.16
N ALA A 3 -16.04 4.21 -21.11
CA ALA A 3 -15.30 4.80 -20.00
C ALA A 3 -13.86 5.02 -20.46
N GLU A 4 -13.48 6.29 -20.62
CA GLU A 4 -12.08 6.71 -20.80
C GLU A 4 -11.19 6.07 -19.71
N PRO A 5 -10.00 5.58 -20.08
CA PRO A 5 -9.00 5.21 -19.08
C PRO A 5 -8.61 6.47 -18.29
N ASP A 6 -8.65 6.40 -16.96
CA ASP A 6 -7.97 7.40 -16.12
C ASP A 6 -6.47 7.22 -16.30
N ILE A 7 -5.92 7.84 -17.34
CA ILE A 7 -4.49 8.10 -17.44
C ILE A 7 -4.27 9.38 -16.63
N GLU A 8 -4.23 9.27 -15.30
CA GLU A 8 -3.60 10.30 -14.47
C GLU A 8 -2.07 10.15 -14.62
N SER A 9 -1.57 10.54 -15.79
CA SER A 9 -0.19 10.97 -15.96
C SER A 9 -0.12 12.43 -15.53
N HIS A 10 0.12 12.68 -14.25
CA HIS A 10 0.60 13.98 -13.81
C HIS A 10 1.97 13.81 -13.18
N GLY A 11 2.93 14.53 -13.75
CA GLY A 11 4.30 14.55 -13.30
C GLY A 11 4.37 15.09 -11.88
N ASP A 12 4.70 14.22 -10.93
CA ASP A 12 5.21 14.63 -9.63
C ASP A 12 6.67 15.08 -9.79
N GLU A 13 6.90 16.17 -10.52
CA GLU A 13 8.18 16.88 -10.52
C GLU A 13 8.34 17.81 -9.29
N ASP A 14 7.29 18.06 -8.50
CA ASP A 14 7.30 19.18 -7.54
C ASP A 14 7.21 18.85 -6.03
N ILE A 15 7.39 17.60 -5.59
CA ILE A 15 7.34 17.27 -4.14
C ILE A 15 8.72 17.13 -3.47
N PHE A 16 9.82 17.23 -4.23
CA PHE A 16 11.19 17.19 -3.67
C PHE A 16 12.01 18.48 -3.85
N ALA A 17 11.42 19.56 -4.36
CA ALA A 17 12.06 20.88 -4.45
C ALA A 17 11.94 21.68 -3.12
N GLY A 18 12.20 21.01 -1.99
CA GLY A 18 12.51 21.68 -0.73
C GLY A 18 14.03 21.80 -0.61
N TYR A 19 14.55 23.02 -0.74
CA TYR A 19 15.97 23.38 -0.59
C TYR A 19 16.56 22.77 0.69
N VAL A 20 17.41 21.73 0.55
CA VAL A 20 18.30 21.26 1.60
C VAL A 20 19.71 21.16 1.00
N PRO A 21 20.64 22.05 1.36
CA PRO A 21 21.97 22.06 0.80
C PRO A 21 22.82 21.01 1.53
N ALA A 22 23.09 19.89 0.86
CA ALA A 22 24.34 19.12 0.95
C ALA A 22 24.17 17.86 0.09
N LYS A 23 25.14 17.59 -0.80
CA LYS A 23 25.31 16.30 -1.49
C LYS A 23 25.68 15.21 -0.47
N ALA A 24 24.74 14.84 0.39
CA ALA A 24 24.75 13.52 0.99
C ALA A 24 24.29 12.55 -0.10
N LEU A 25 25.07 11.49 -0.34
CA LEU A 25 24.70 10.41 -1.24
C LEU A 25 23.30 9.91 -0.85
N ARG A 26 22.25 10.33 -1.57
CA ARG A 26 20.88 9.90 -1.28
C ARG A 26 20.77 8.44 -1.70
N VAL A 27 20.97 7.51 -0.77
CA VAL A 27 20.70 6.09 -1.00
C VAL A 27 19.23 5.96 -1.36
N ASN A 28 18.97 5.51 -2.59
CA ASN A 28 17.62 5.26 -3.03
C ASN A 28 17.21 3.86 -2.57
N PHE A 29 16.31 3.81 -1.57
CA PHE A 29 15.79 2.58 -0.99
C PHE A 29 15.18 1.64 -2.03
N ASN A 30 14.67 2.16 -3.16
CA ASN A 30 14.13 1.34 -4.23
C ASN A 30 15.19 0.40 -4.82
N TYR A 31 16.48 0.75 -4.81
CA TYR A 31 17.55 -0.16 -5.28
C TYR A 31 17.93 -1.19 -4.23
N LEU A 32 18.01 -0.78 -2.96
CA LEU A 32 18.49 -1.65 -1.89
C LEU A 32 17.43 -2.64 -1.42
N PHE A 33 16.16 -2.25 -1.52
CA PHE A 33 15.00 -2.99 -1.01
C PHE A 33 13.98 -3.21 -2.13
N PHE A 34 14.48 -3.42 -3.35
CA PHE A 34 13.67 -3.67 -4.54
C PHE A 34 12.72 -4.87 -4.42
N PRO A 35 13.03 -5.99 -3.71
CA PRO A 35 12.11 -7.12 -3.65
C PRO A 35 10.76 -6.76 -3.02
N GLY A 36 10.78 -5.96 -1.96
CA GLY A 36 9.59 -5.43 -1.31
C GLY A 36 8.78 -4.52 -2.24
N LEU A 37 9.45 -3.67 -3.04
CA LEU A 37 8.78 -2.84 -4.05
C LEU A 37 8.13 -3.68 -5.16
N ILE A 38 8.84 -4.70 -5.67
CA ILE A 38 8.27 -5.61 -6.68
C ILE A 38 7.04 -6.31 -6.13
N LEU A 39 7.11 -6.84 -4.91
CA LEU A 39 6.00 -7.55 -4.27
C LEU A 39 4.85 -6.61 -3.89
N HIS A 40 5.15 -5.34 -3.60
CA HIS A 40 4.13 -4.31 -3.42
C HIS A 40 3.27 -4.15 -4.68
N GLU A 41 3.90 -3.90 -5.83
CA GLU A 41 3.17 -3.76 -7.10
C GLU A 41 2.53 -5.08 -7.54
N LEU A 42 3.15 -6.22 -7.22
CA LEU A 42 2.55 -7.53 -7.46
C LEU A 42 1.28 -7.72 -6.64
N ALA A 43 1.24 -7.26 -5.39
CA ALA A 43 0.03 -7.33 -4.57
C ALA A 43 -1.13 -6.55 -5.19
N HIS A 44 -0.86 -5.33 -5.70
CA HIS A 44 -1.85 -4.54 -6.44
C HIS A 44 -2.34 -5.26 -7.69
N TYR A 45 -1.41 -5.80 -8.47
CA TYR A 45 -1.72 -6.56 -9.69
C TYR A 45 -2.57 -7.80 -9.41
N LEU A 46 -2.20 -8.59 -8.40
CA LEU A 46 -2.95 -9.78 -7.97
C LEU A 46 -4.35 -9.40 -7.48
N ALA A 47 -4.47 -8.34 -6.68
CA ALA A 47 -5.77 -7.83 -6.24
C ALA A 47 -6.64 -7.39 -7.42
N CYS A 48 -6.04 -6.75 -8.44
CA CYS A 48 -6.75 -6.41 -9.67
C CYS A 48 -7.30 -7.66 -10.37
N ILE A 49 -6.49 -8.71 -10.52
CA ILE A 49 -6.93 -9.97 -11.15
C ILE A 49 -8.06 -10.62 -10.34
N VAL A 50 -7.89 -10.77 -9.03
CA VAL A 50 -8.86 -11.42 -8.13
C VAL A 50 -10.20 -10.68 -8.15
N LEU A 51 -10.18 -9.35 -8.27
CA LEU A 51 -11.37 -8.51 -8.29
C LEU A 51 -11.94 -8.32 -9.71
N GLY A 52 -11.36 -8.97 -10.73
CA GLY A 52 -11.80 -8.89 -12.12
C GLY A 52 -11.55 -7.53 -12.78
N SER A 53 -10.60 -6.74 -12.26
CA SER A 53 -10.18 -5.48 -12.87
C SER A 53 -9.24 -5.73 -14.04
N LYS A 54 -9.49 -5.06 -15.17
CA LYS A 54 -8.63 -5.14 -16.34
C LYS A 54 -7.36 -4.32 -16.11
N VAL A 55 -6.20 -4.97 -16.20
CA VAL A 55 -4.88 -4.30 -16.12
C VAL A 55 -4.39 -3.95 -17.52
N TYR A 56 -3.91 -2.73 -17.70
CA TYR A 56 -3.39 -2.20 -18.97
C TYR A 56 -1.87 -2.20 -19.03
N GLY A 57 -1.18 -2.10 -17.89
CA GLY A 57 0.26 -2.11 -17.81
C GLY A 57 0.76 -2.20 -16.39
N VAL A 58 1.96 -2.76 -16.21
CA VAL A 58 2.60 -2.89 -14.90
C VAL A 58 4.09 -2.59 -15.03
N THR A 59 4.59 -1.76 -14.10
CA THR A 59 6.02 -1.56 -13.86
C THR A 59 6.29 -1.96 -12.42
N PHE A 60 6.84 -3.15 -12.20
CA PHE A 60 7.11 -3.66 -10.85
C PHE A 60 8.24 -2.91 -10.14
N TRP A 61 9.19 -2.34 -10.90
CA TRP A 61 10.33 -1.65 -10.34
C TRP A 61 10.88 -0.58 -11.27
N SER A 62 11.14 0.59 -10.72
CA SER A 62 11.98 1.62 -11.33
C SER A 62 12.66 2.45 -10.23
N PRO A 63 13.67 3.26 -10.56
CA PRO A 63 14.29 4.19 -9.60
C PRO A 63 13.27 5.16 -8.98
N LYS A 64 12.18 5.46 -9.71
CA LYS A 64 11.09 6.34 -9.28
C LYS A 64 9.96 5.62 -8.53
N GLY A 65 10.00 4.29 -8.44
CA GLY A 65 8.92 3.47 -7.87
C GLY A 65 8.28 2.53 -8.90
N GLY A 66 7.25 1.81 -8.48
CA GLY A 66 6.44 0.97 -9.34
C GLY A 66 5.08 1.58 -9.66
N VAL A 67 4.37 1.00 -10.61
CA VAL A 67 2.98 1.40 -10.94
C VAL A 67 2.20 0.25 -11.59
N VAL A 68 0.95 0.07 -11.17
CA VAL A 68 -0.04 -0.79 -11.83
C VAL A 68 -1.14 0.07 -12.43
N VAL A 69 -1.26 0.05 -13.76
CA VAL A 69 -2.30 0.79 -14.49
C VAL A 69 -3.47 -0.15 -14.74
N HIS A 70 -4.62 0.15 -14.14
CA HIS A 70 -5.82 -0.70 -14.24
C HIS A 70 -7.09 0.10 -14.54
N HIS A 71 -8.12 -0.61 -15.00
CA HIS A 71 -9.44 -0.05 -15.26
C HIS A 71 -10.08 0.45 -13.97
N ARG A 72 -11.02 1.40 -14.10
CA ARG A 72 -11.78 1.91 -12.97
C ARG A 72 -12.54 0.76 -12.29
N VAL A 73 -12.42 0.70 -10.97
CA VAL A 73 -13.07 -0.33 -10.15
C VAL A 73 -14.13 0.28 -9.24
N ARG A 74 -14.94 -0.59 -8.63
CA ARG A 74 -15.88 -0.19 -7.57
C ARG A 74 -15.10 0.34 -6.35
N PRO A 75 -15.68 1.21 -5.52
CA PRO A 75 -14.98 1.79 -4.38
C PRO A 75 -14.45 0.74 -3.39
N SER A 76 -15.23 -0.31 -3.13
CA SER A 76 -14.79 -1.43 -2.30
C SER A 76 -13.56 -2.14 -2.89
N SER A 77 -13.55 -2.36 -4.20
CA SER A 77 -12.41 -2.94 -4.90
C SER A 77 -11.20 -2.02 -4.87
N ALA A 78 -11.37 -0.70 -4.99
CA ALA A 78 -10.27 0.26 -4.88
C ALA A 78 -9.62 0.22 -3.49
N VAL A 79 -10.42 0.19 -2.41
CA VAL A 79 -9.91 0.02 -1.04
C VAL A 79 -9.14 -1.29 -0.89
N LEU A 80 -9.69 -2.39 -1.41
CA LEU A 80 -9.04 -3.71 -1.33
C LEU A 80 -7.73 -3.76 -2.12
N ILE A 81 -7.68 -3.16 -3.31
CA ILE A 81 -6.44 -3.04 -4.10
C ILE A 81 -5.42 -2.22 -3.32
N SER A 82 -5.78 -1.01 -2.86
CA SER A 82 -4.87 -0.13 -2.11
C SER A 82 -4.30 -0.78 -0.84
N LEU A 83 -5.05 -1.68 -0.20
CA LEU A 83 -4.62 -2.41 1.00
C LEU A 83 -3.93 -3.76 0.71
N ALA A 84 -3.95 -4.25 -0.53
CA ALA A 84 -3.37 -5.55 -0.86
C ALA A 84 -1.88 -5.67 -0.50
N PRO A 85 -1.02 -4.66 -0.75
CA PRO A 85 0.39 -4.73 -0.34
C PRO A 85 0.55 -4.84 1.17
N PHE A 86 -0.32 -4.20 1.95
CA PHE A 86 -0.27 -4.26 3.41
C PHE A 86 -0.45 -5.68 3.92
N PHE A 87 -1.41 -6.42 3.37
CA PHE A 87 -1.64 -7.80 3.79
C PHE A 87 -0.57 -8.75 3.24
N LEU A 88 -0.28 -8.70 1.94
CA LEU A 88 0.66 -9.64 1.32
C LEU A 88 2.09 -9.46 1.85
N ASN A 89 2.60 -8.24 1.90
CA ASN A 89 3.98 -8.02 2.30
C ASN A 89 4.20 -8.24 3.79
N ASN A 90 3.25 -7.89 4.67
CA ASN A 90 3.40 -8.22 6.10
C ASN A 90 3.33 -9.73 6.36
N LEU A 91 2.49 -10.48 5.62
CA LEU A 91 2.45 -11.94 5.72
C LEU A 91 3.79 -12.57 5.29
N LEU A 92 4.36 -12.12 4.17
CA LEU A 92 5.67 -12.60 3.73
C LEU A 92 6.80 -12.14 4.66
N ALA A 93 6.73 -10.90 5.18
CA ALA A 93 7.70 -10.40 6.16
C ALA A 93 7.67 -11.26 7.43
N PHE A 94 6.49 -11.65 7.93
CA PHE A 94 6.35 -12.57 9.06
C PHE A 94 7.10 -13.88 8.80
N TYR A 95 6.82 -14.51 7.65
CA TYR A 95 7.48 -15.76 7.26
C TYR A 95 9.02 -15.63 7.22
N PHE A 96 9.53 -14.56 6.63
CA PHE A 96 10.98 -14.35 6.55
C PHE A 96 11.61 -13.96 7.90
N ILE A 97 10.89 -13.28 8.80
CA ILE A 97 11.38 -13.03 10.16
C ILE A 97 11.53 -14.34 10.91
N THR A 98 10.53 -15.22 10.88
CA THR A 98 10.61 -16.54 11.52
C THR A 98 11.76 -17.35 10.94
N ALA A 99 11.89 -17.40 9.61
CA ALA A 99 13.00 -18.09 8.94
C ALA A 99 14.38 -17.48 9.28
N ALA A 100 14.45 -16.18 9.57
CA ALA A 100 15.68 -15.51 9.96
C ALA A 100 16.07 -15.78 11.42
N ILE A 101 15.09 -15.93 12.32
CA ILE A 101 15.29 -16.28 13.74
C ILE A 101 15.78 -17.73 13.86
N ASP A 102 15.17 -18.66 13.13
CA ASP A 102 15.51 -20.09 13.19
C ASP A 102 16.75 -20.45 12.35
N GLY A 103 17.15 -19.57 11.45
CA GLY A 103 18.24 -19.78 10.50
C GLY A 103 19.61 -19.34 11.00
N TYR A 104 20.66 -19.74 10.27
CA TYR A 104 22.05 -19.32 10.53
C TYR A 104 22.78 -18.95 9.23
N GLY A 105 23.84 -18.14 9.36
CA GLY A 105 24.73 -17.79 8.25
C GLY A 105 24.08 -16.90 7.18
N VAL A 106 24.49 -17.09 5.92
CA VAL A 106 24.07 -16.23 4.80
C VAL A 106 22.55 -16.27 4.55
N TRP A 107 21.89 -17.40 4.83
CA TRP A 107 20.46 -17.55 4.65
C TRP A 107 19.66 -16.72 5.65
N ALA A 108 20.09 -16.68 6.92
CA ALA A 108 19.50 -15.80 7.91
C ALA A 108 19.64 -14.33 7.50
N LEU A 109 20.80 -13.93 6.97
CA LEU A 109 21.02 -12.56 6.49
C LEU A 109 20.12 -12.20 5.30
N ILE A 110 19.96 -13.10 4.33
CA ILE A 110 19.05 -12.92 3.20
C ILE A 110 17.61 -12.81 3.69
N SER A 111 17.18 -13.67 4.62
CA SER A 111 15.84 -13.61 5.22
C SER A 111 15.60 -12.30 5.96
N TRP A 112 16.57 -11.80 6.73
CA TRP A 112 16.49 -10.48 7.37
C TRP A 112 16.35 -9.35 6.35
N TRP A 113 17.14 -9.38 5.29
CA TRP A 113 17.08 -8.38 4.23
C TRP A 113 15.72 -8.39 3.51
N LEU A 114 15.18 -9.58 3.21
CA LEU A 114 13.86 -9.75 2.60
C LEU A 114 12.73 -9.29 3.55
N ALA A 115 12.77 -9.71 4.82
CA ALA A 115 11.81 -9.29 5.83
C ALA A 115 11.75 -7.77 5.97
N PHE A 116 12.91 -7.13 6.07
CA PHE A 116 13.02 -5.68 6.17
C PHE A 116 12.49 -4.98 4.91
N SER A 117 12.90 -5.47 3.73
CA SER A 117 12.43 -4.95 2.44
C SER A 117 10.91 -5.04 2.33
N LEU A 118 10.31 -6.17 2.68
CA LEU A 118 8.87 -6.40 2.63
C LEU A 118 8.11 -5.50 3.62
N ALA A 119 8.59 -5.39 4.86
CA ALA A 119 7.93 -4.58 5.88
C ALA A 119 7.91 -3.08 5.54
N ILE A 120 9.01 -2.53 5.00
CA ILE A 120 9.06 -1.11 4.61
C ILE A 120 8.10 -0.80 3.45
N TYR A 121 7.97 -1.75 2.52
CA TYR A 121 7.07 -1.64 1.37
C TYR A 121 5.72 -2.31 1.61
N SER A 122 5.34 -2.68 2.83
CA SER A 122 3.97 -3.17 3.10
C SER A 122 2.98 -2.01 3.21
N LEU A 123 3.45 -0.85 3.64
CA LEU A 123 2.61 0.32 3.85
C LEU A 123 2.26 0.99 2.51
N PRO A 124 0.97 1.27 2.25
CA PRO A 124 0.51 1.89 1.01
C PRO A 124 1.17 3.26 0.78
N SER A 125 1.32 3.63 -0.48
CA SER A 125 1.82 4.95 -0.87
C SER A 125 0.73 6.01 -0.79
N MET A 126 1.12 7.29 -0.87
CA MET A 126 0.16 8.38 -0.98
C MET A 126 -0.70 8.28 -2.24
N HIS A 127 -0.17 7.68 -3.31
CA HIS A 127 -0.91 7.45 -4.55
C HIS A 127 -2.02 6.42 -4.32
N ASP A 128 -1.71 5.27 -3.70
CA ASP A 128 -2.68 4.20 -3.44
C ASP A 128 -3.83 4.68 -2.56
N LEU A 129 -3.50 5.48 -1.54
CA LEU A 129 -4.47 6.06 -0.61
C LEU A 129 -5.37 7.07 -1.33
N ARG A 130 -4.80 7.97 -2.14
CA ARG A 130 -5.59 8.92 -2.95
C ARG A 130 -6.53 8.24 -3.92
N MET A 131 -6.09 7.17 -4.60
CA MET A 131 -6.95 6.41 -5.51
C MET A 131 -8.14 5.79 -4.77
N SER A 132 -7.92 5.29 -3.57
CA SER A 132 -8.99 4.80 -2.70
C SER A 132 -9.94 5.92 -2.27
N MET A 133 -9.43 7.07 -1.82
CA MET A 133 -10.25 8.25 -1.43
C MET A 133 -11.11 8.74 -2.61
N ASN A 134 -10.49 8.94 -3.77
CA ASN A 134 -11.16 9.43 -4.97
C ASN A 134 -12.30 8.48 -5.41
N SER A 135 -12.10 7.16 -5.25
CA SER A 135 -13.12 6.17 -5.55
C SER A 135 -14.35 6.28 -4.63
N LEU A 136 -14.12 6.57 -3.34
CA LEU A 136 -15.17 6.74 -2.34
C LEU A 136 -15.95 8.03 -2.59
N ASP A 137 -15.25 9.15 -2.78
CA ASP A 137 -15.88 10.45 -3.04
C ASP A 137 -16.74 10.43 -4.31
N ARG A 138 -16.26 9.74 -5.35
CA ARG A 138 -17.05 9.51 -6.57
C ARG A 138 -18.31 8.68 -6.28
N SER A 139 -18.22 7.68 -5.39
CA SER A 139 -19.36 6.85 -5.01
C SER A 139 -20.46 7.65 -4.31
N LEU A 140 -20.10 8.61 -3.45
CA LEU A 140 -21.05 9.57 -2.88
C LEU A 140 -21.71 10.40 -3.94
N HIS A 141 -20.89 10.95 -4.84
CA HIS A 141 -21.39 11.82 -5.89
C HIS A 141 -22.43 11.10 -6.76
N LEU A 142 -22.18 9.83 -7.09
CA LEU A 142 -23.12 8.99 -7.86
C LEU A 142 -24.37 8.62 -7.05
N ARG A 143 -24.24 8.24 -5.77
CA ARG A 143 -25.40 7.91 -4.91
C ARG A 143 -26.30 9.12 -4.66
N ARG A 144 -25.73 10.32 -4.56
CA ARG A 144 -26.48 11.59 -4.47
C ARG A 144 -27.36 11.82 -5.69
N LYS A 145 -26.92 11.38 -6.87
CA LYS A 145 -27.70 11.47 -8.13
C LYS A 145 -28.84 10.43 -8.23
N GLN A 146 -28.86 9.41 -7.38
CA GLN A 146 -29.90 8.36 -7.37
C GLN A 146 -31.16 8.75 -6.57
N GLY A 147 -31.27 10.01 -6.12
CA GLY A 147 -32.41 10.50 -5.36
C GLY A 147 -32.39 10.08 -3.88
N VAL A 148 -33.55 10.16 -3.23
CA VAL A 148 -33.69 10.06 -1.76
C VAL A 148 -33.23 8.70 -1.23
N LEU A 149 -33.52 7.60 -1.94
CA LEU A 149 -33.11 6.25 -1.51
C LEU A 149 -31.58 6.09 -1.50
N GLY A 150 -30.91 6.64 -2.53
CA GLY A 150 -29.45 6.66 -2.63
C GLY A 150 -28.82 7.51 -1.52
N LEU A 151 -29.47 8.61 -1.14
CA LEU A 151 -29.06 9.47 -0.04
C LEU A 151 -29.18 8.78 1.32
N LEU A 152 -30.30 8.07 1.58
CA LEU A 152 -30.50 7.32 2.82
C LEU A 152 -29.50 6.17 2.96
N ALA A 153 -29.25 5.44 1.87
CA ALA A 153 -28.22 4.39 1.85
C ALA A 153 -26.81 4.98 2.10
N ALA A 154 -26.51 6.15 1.53
CA ALA A 154 -25.26 6.86 1.81
C ALA A 154 -25.18 7.32 3.27
N LEU A 155 -26.27 7.82 3.85
CA LEU A 155 -26.30 8.29 5.24
C LEU A 155 -25.94 7.18 6.25
N VAL A 156 -26.30 5.93 5.97
CA VAL A 156 -25.99 4.78 6.83
C VAL A 156 -24.62 4.20 6.53
N TRP A 157 -24.31 3.97 5.25
CA TRP A 157 -23.09 3.28 4.86
C TRP A 157 -21.84 4.16 5.04
N TYR A 158 -21.98 5.46 4.78
CA TYR A 158 -20.82 6.34 4.70
C TYR A 158 -20.19 6.67 6.05
N PRO A 159 -20.92 6.94 7.15
CA PRO A 159 -20.29 7.14 8.45
C PRO A 159 -19.49 5.91 8.91
N VAL A 160 -20.03 4.71 8.68
CA VAL A 160 -19.34 3.46 9.02
C VAL A 160 -18.11 3.27 8.15
N ALA A 161 -18.26 3.40 6.82
CA ALA A 161 -17.15 3.28 5.89
C ALA A 161 -16.09 4.36 6.14
N PHE A 162 -16.50 5.60 6.40
CA PHE A 162 -15.66 6.76 6.65
C PHE A 162 -14.92 6.64 7.98
N VAL A 163 -15.56 6.15 9.05
CA VAL A 163 -14.91 5.91 10.35
C VAL A 163 -13.88 4.79 10.24
N LEU A 164 -14.23 3.66 9.60
CA LEU A 164 -13.27 2.58 9.35
C LEU A 164 -12.12 3.06 8.44
N TYR A 165 -12.44 3.88 7.44
CA TYR A 165 -11.47 4.48 6.54
C TYR A 165 -10.51 5.40 7.29
N TYR A 166 -11.02 6.35 8.08
CA TYR A 166 -10.18 7.29 8.82
C TYR A 166 -9.38 6.60 9.93
N LEU A 167 -9.97 5.67 10.67
CA LEU A 167 -9.28 4.94 11.73
C LEU A 167 -8.16 4.07 11.19
N PHE A 168 -8.33 3.45 10.02
CA PHE A 168 -7.35 2.51 9.48
C PHE A 168 -6.34 3.17 8.53
N LEU A 169 -6.78 4.07 7.64
CA LEU A 169 -5.92 4.64 6.59
C LEU A 169 -5.24 5.96 7.01
N THR A 170 -5.77 6.71 7.97
CA THR A 170 -5.08 7.92 8.46
C THR A 170 -3.76 7.61 9.16
N PRO A 171 -3.68 6.58 10.02
CA PRO A 171 -2.39 6.12 10.52
C PRO A 171 -1.46 5.76 9.36
N LEU A 172 -1.94 5.00 8.37
CA LEU A 172 -1.16 4.61 7.19
C LEU A 172 -0.68 5.82 6.37
N LEU A 173 -1.45 6.92 6.27
CA LEU A 173 -1.02 8.19 5.65
C LEU A 173 0.18 8.82 6.38
N VAL A 174 0.17 8.78 7.71
CA VAL A 174 1.27 9.29 8.54
C VAL A 174 2.55 8.48 8.28
N PHE A 175 2.42 7.15 8.22
CA PHE A 175 3.51 6.25 7.82
C PHE A 175 3.94 6.45 6.35
N ALA A 176 3.00 6.74 5.45
CA ALA A 176 3.29 6.94 4.03
C ALA A 176 4.16 8.18 3.80
N ARG A 177 3.96 9.23 4.59
CA ARG A 177 4.71 10.49 4.50
C ARG A 177 6.09 10.43 5.15
N ASN A 178 6.29 9.59 6.17
CA ASN A 178 7.50 9.61 6.99
C ASN A 178 8.28 8.29 6.93
N ARG A 179 9.46 8.31 6.29
CA ARG A 179 10.35 7.14 6.18
C ARG A 179 10.80 6.59 7.52
N THR A 180 11.04 7.46 8.50
CA THR A 180 11.44 7.05 9.86
C THR A 180 10.34 6.21 10.51
N LEU A 181 9.07 6.55 10.27
CA LEU A 181 7.95 5.76 10.77
C LEU A 181 7.86 4.40 10.07
N ARG A 182 8.17 4.30 8.78
CA ARG A 182 8.25 2.99 8.09
C ARG A 182 9.34 2.09 8.67
N ILE A 183 10.47 2.68 9.05
CA ILE A 183 11.55 1.94 9.73
C ILE A 183 11.09 1.54 11.14
N ALA A 184 10.46 2.44 11.88
CA ALA A 184 9.88 2.12 13.19
C ALA A 184 8.82 1.01 13.10
N TRP A 185 8.02 1.00 12.02
CA TRP A 185 7.05 -0.06 11.74
C TRP A 185 7.72 -1.43 11.64
N PHE A 186 8.88 -1.55 10.98
CA PHE A 186 9.61 -2.82 10.96
C PHE A 186 9.98 -3.29 12.38
N PHE A 187 10.49 -2.41 13.24
CA PHE A 187 10.86 -2.80 14.61
C PHE A 187 9.66 -3.16 15.47
N ILE A 188 8.55 -2.43 15.33
CA ILE A 188 7.29 -2.77 16.00
C ILE A 188 6.79 -4.13 15.52
N PHE A 189 6.78 -4.34 14.21
CA PHE A 189 6.33 -5.59 13.60
C PHE A 189 7.21 -6.76 14.06
N PHE A 190 8.53 -6.61 14.02
CA PHE A 190 9.48 -7.57 14.55
C PHE A 190 9.19 -7.92 16.02
N TRP A 191 9.01 -6.91 16.88
CA TRP A 191 8.70 -7.13 18.29
C TRP A 191 7.37 -7.90 18.48
N ILE A 192 6.36 -7.63 17.65
CA ILE A 192 5.09 -8.40 17.67
C ILE A 192 5.33 -9.87 17.29
N VAL A 193 6.20 -10.14 16.29
CA VAL A 193 6.55 -11.51 15.90
C VAL A 193 7.33 -12.22 17.01
N GLU A 194 8.35 -11.56 17.56
CA GLU A 194 9.22 -12.13 18.60
C GLU A 194 8.49 -12.38 19.92
N SER A 195 7.59 -11.48 20.32
CA SER A 195 6.80 -11.61 21.56
C SER A 195 5.83 -12.78 21.56
N GLY A 196 5.71 -13.53 20.45
CA GLY A 196 4.86 -14.71 20.38
C GLY A 196 3.37 -14.38 20.50
N VAL A 197 2.97 -13.12 20.27
CA VAL A 197 1.55 -12.70 20.28
C VAL A 197 0.71 -13.57 19.33
N PHE A 198 1.31 -14.04 18.24
CA PHE A 198 0.67 -14.97 17.30
C PHE A 198 0.83 -16.46 17.66
N SER A 199 1.78 -16.80 18.54
CA SER A 199 2.02 -18.18 19.00
C SER A 199 1.09 -18.61 20.14
N ALA A 200 0.41 -17.67 20.79
CA ALA A 200 -0.57 -17.93 21.85
C ALA A 200 -2.02 -18.14 21.33
N ALA A 201 -2.23 -18.08 20.01
CA ALA A 201 -3.56 -18.15 19.36
C ALA A 201 -3.80 -19.43 18.55
N VAL A 202 -2.88 -20.41 18.62
CA VAL A 202 -2.97 -21.75 18.01
C VAL A 202 -2.67 -22.78 19.08
#